data_AF-K5CBV1-F1
#
_entry.id   AF-K5CBV1-F1
#
_cell.length_a   1.000
_cell.length_b   1.000
_cell.length_c   1.000
_cell.angle_alpha   90.00
_cell.angle_beta   90.00
_cell.angle_gamma   90.00
#
_symmetry.space_group_name_H-M   'P 1'
#
loop_
_entity.id
_entity.type
_entity.pdbx_description
1 polymer ?
#
loop_
_entity_poly.entity_id
_entity_poly.type
_entity_poly.pdbx_seq_one_letter_code
_entity_poly.pdbx_strand_id
1 'polypeptide(L)'
;MAELPAQDASPESISRQQLNQVFVKVIMPVTARTPKQDGPVVEAWVAEQIKQSGDSEYFAVTNWVPVCDALLEDDEVDNRVWGGSLGNASFCPVGGDIPERKDGRVLVSVAGWAPVAGYEARVTMADETGNRTVEPVQAYSASGEKLQVQDKKPMAYVAILIGPPPREGHTAMPNRQNKAVNGSRR
;
A
#
# COMPACT_ATOMS: atom_id res chain seq x y z
N MET A 1 -4.52 32.67 -30.93
CA MET A 1 -3.96 31.51 -30.21
C MET A 1 -5.10 30.56 -29.98
N ALA A 2 -5.05 29.35 -30.52
CA ALA A 2 -6.08 28.34 -30.29
C ALA A 2 -5.54 27.37 -29.24
N GLU A 3 -6.27 27.19 -28.14
CA GLU A 3 -6.02 26.14 -27.14
C GLU A 3 -6.12 24.78 -27.83
N LEU A 4 -5.09 23.95 -27.65
CA LEU A 4 -5.13 22.54 -28.04
C LEU A 4 -6.13 21.83 -27.12
N PRO A 5 -7.06 21.03 -27.66
CA PRO A 5 -7.95 20.25 -26.80
C PRO A 5 -7.13 19.25 -26.00
N ALA A 6 -7.42 19.14 -24.70
CA ALA A 6 -6.90 18.08 -23.85
C ALA A 6 -7.24 16.73 -24.50
N GLN A 7 -6.22 15.95 -24.84
CA GLN A 7 -6.43 14.63 -25.42
C GLN A 7 -7.06 13.71 -24.37
N ASP A 8 -8.27 13.23 -24.63
CA ASP A 8 -8.89 12.17 -23.84
C ASP A 8 -7.99 10.92 -23.84
N ALA A 9 -7.91 10.27 -22.69
CA ALA A 9 -7.09 9.08 -22.48
C ALA A 9 -7.46 7.97 -23.49
N SER A 10 -6.46 7.37 -24.14
CA SER A 10 -6.71 6.32 -25.12
C SER A 10 -7.14 5.00 -24.45
N PRO A 11 -7.90 4.13 -25.13
CA PRO A 11 -8.29 2.82 -24.60
C PRO A 11 -7.12 1.92 -24.16
N GLU A 12 -5.94 2.09 -24.76
CA GLU A 12 -4.71 1.39 -24.36
C GLU A 12 -4.13 1.93 -23.04
N SER A 13 -4.30 3.22 -22.75
CA SER A 13 -3.93 3.80 -21.45
C SER A 13 -4.89 3.38 -20.34
N ILE A 14 -6.20 3.30 -20.64
CA ILE A 14 -7.24 2.85 -19.71
C ILE A 14 -7.04 1.37 -19.36
N SER A 15 -6.73 0.52 -20.35
CA SER A 15 -6.46 -0.91 -20.12
C SER A 15 -5.12 -1.19 -19.42
N ARG A 16 -4.07 -0.38 -19.65
CA ARG A 16 -2.83 -0.43 -18.85
C ARG A 16 -3.03 -0.01 -17.40
N GLN A 17 -3.86 1.01 -17.15
CA GLN A 17 -4.20 1.47 -15.80
C GLN A 17 -5.03 0.43 -15.03
N GLN A 18 -5.94 -0.28 -15.69
CA GLN A 18 -6.66 -1.42 -15.11
C GLN A 18 -5.74 -2.57 -14.65
N LEU A 19 -4.52 -2.69 -15.18
CA LEU A 19 -3.55 -3.71 -14.77
C LEU A 19 -2.71 -3.30 -13.55
N ASN A 20 -2.51 -2.00 -13.34
CA ASN A 20 -1.71 -1.46 -12.24
C ASN A 20 -2.57 -0.97 -11.06
N GLN A 21 -3.62 -1.73 -10.75
CA GLN A 21 -4.47 -1.53 -9.59
C GLN A 21 -3.63 -1.53 -8.31
N VAL A 22 -3.82 -0.52 -7.45
CA VAL A 22 -3.18 -0.46 -6.13
C VAL A 22 -3.99 -1.28 -5.14
N PHE A 23 -3.31 -2.10 -4.36
CA PHE A 23 -3.85 -2.81 -3.21
C PHE A 23 -3.06 -2.43 -1.95
N VAL A 24 -3.79 -2.25 -0.87
CA VAL A 24 -3.21 -1.92 0.44
C VAL A 24 -3.64 -2.94 1.49
N LYS A 25 -2.78 -3.15 2.47
CA LYS A 25 -3.07 -3.97 3.64
C LYS A 25 -2.55 -3.28 4.90
N VAL A 26 -3.40 -3.20 5.92
CA VAL A 26 -3.02 -2.60 7.21
C VAL A 26 -2.44 -3.66 8.13
N ILE A 27 -1.24 -3.38 8.64
CA ILE A 27 -0.50 -4.20 9.59
C ILE A 27 -0.32 -3.41 10.89
N MET A 28 -0.78 -3.98 12.00
CA MET A 28 -0.64 -3.39 13.32
C MET A 28 0.53 -4.01 14.06
N PRO A 29 1.42 -3.21 14.69
CA PRO A 29 2.39 -3.74 15.64
C PRO A 29 1.67 -4.25 16.89
N VAL A 30 2.24 -5.28 17.52
CA VAL A 30 1.72 -5.78 18.79
C VAL A 30 2.20 -4.85 19.91
N THR A 31 1.24 -4.26 20.61
CA THR A 31 1.49 -3.39 21.78
C THR A 31 0.46 -3.67 22.87
N ALA A 32 0.62 -3.05 24.04
CA ALA A 32 -0.40 -3.11 25.09
C ALA A 32 -1.77 -2.54 24.64
N ARG A 33 -1.79 -1.62 23.66
CA ARG A 33 -3.02 -1.04 23.10
C ARG A 33 -3.57 -1.80 21.90
N THR A 34 -2.72 -2.60 21.26
CA THR A 34 -3.01 -3.39 20.06
C THR A 34 -2.55 -4.83 20.30
N PRO A 35 -3.18 -5.55 21.24
CA PRO A 35 -2.81 -6.93 21.52
C PRO A 35 -2.99 -7.77 20.26
N LYS A 36 -2.16 -8.80 20.11
CA LYS A 36 -2.22 -9.72 18.97
C LYS A 36 -3.63 -10.30 18.83
N GLN A 37 -4.16 -10.26 17.61
CA GLN A 37 -5.42 -10.90 17.25
C GLN A 37 -5.20 -11.87 16.09
N ASP A 38 -6.16 -12.78 15.92
CA ASP A 38 -6.31 -13.51 14.68
C ASP A 38 -6.70 -12.52 13.58
N GLY A 39 -6.08 -12.66 12.43
CA GLY A 39 -6.30 -11.78 11.31
C GLY A 39 -5.73 -12.40 10.04
N PRO A 40 -5.85 -11.68 8.92
CA PRO A 40 -5.30 -12.11 7.65
C PRO A 40 -3.81 -12.44 7.72
N VAL A 41 -3.38 -13.29 6.78
CA VAL A 41 -1.97 -13.65 6.66
C VAL A 41 -1.15 -12.40 6.38
N VAL A 42 -0.01 -12.28 7.07
CA VAL A 42 1.04 -11.32 6.74
C VAL A 42 2.02 -12.02 5.82
N GLU A 43 2.15 -11.55 4.57
CA GLU A 43 3.02 -12.16 3.58
C GLU A 43 4.49 -12.10 4.03
N ALA A 44 5.28 -13.12 3.65
CA ALA A 44 6.69 -13.21 4.04
C ALA A 44 7.50 -11.95 3.68
N TRP A 45 7.27 -11.37 2.50
CA TRP A 45 7.97 -10.15 2.08
C TRP A 45 7.57 -8.92 2.91
N VAL A 46 6.33 -8.84 3.39
CA VAL A 46 5.87 -7.78 4.31
C VAL A 46 6.55 -7.96 5.65
N ALA A 47 6.54 -9.19 6.16
CA ALA A 47 7.16 -9.57 7.41
C ALA A 47 8.68 -9.27 7.43
N GLU A 48 9.37 -9.52 6.32
CA GLU A 48 10.79 -9.22 6.15
C GLU A 48 11.07 -7.70 6.22
N GLN A 49 10.29 -6.88 5.52
CA GLN A 49 10.48 -5.41 5.54
C GLN A 49 10.19 -4.79 6.92
N ILE A 50 9.15 -5.27 7.63
CA ILE A 50 8.85 -4.81 8.98
C ILE A 50 9.96 -5.20 9.96
N LYS A 51 10.49 -6.43 9.84
CA LYS A 51 11.63 -6.88 10.66
C LYS A 51 12.88 -6.03 10.43
N GLN A 52 13.15 -5.63 9.17
CA GLN A 52 14.23 -4.70 8.85
C GLN A 52 14.03 -3.32 9.49
N SER A 53 12.78 -2.94 9.76
CA SER A 53 12.41 -1.71 10.46
C SER A 53 12.49 -1.82 11.99
N GLY A 54 12.84 -2.99 12.54
CA GLY A 54 13.08 -3.20 13.97
C GLY A 54 11.88 -3.76 14.75
N ASP A 55 10.74 -4.00 14.12
CA ASP A 55 9.57 -4.58 14.78
C ASP A 55 9.46 -6.10 14.56
N SER A 56 9.31 -6.84 15.65
CA SER A 56 9.32 -8.31 15.66
C SER A 56 7.94 -8.95 15.75
N GLU A 57 6.94 -8.22 16.25
CA GLU A 57 5.58 -8.73 16.47
C GLU A 57 4.54 -7.80 15.88
N TYR A 58 3.72 -8.35 14.97
CA TYR A 58 2.72 -7.63 14.20
C TYR A 58 1.63 -8.58 13.69
N PHE A 59 0.50 -8.04 13.24
CA PHE A 59 -0.60 -8.78 12.61
C PHE A 59 -1.38 -7.91 11.62
N ALA A 60 -1.98 -8.51 10.61
CA ALA A 60 -2.85 -7.77 9.69
C ALA A 60 -4.25 -7.58 10.29
N VAL A 61 -4.86 -6.42 10.05
CA VAL A 61 -6.26 -6.14 10.41
C VAL A 61 -7.18 -6.05 9.19
N THR A 62 -6.60 -6.07 7.99
CA THR A 62 -7.33 -6.14 6.73
C THR A 62 -6.75 -7.22 5.83
N ASN A 63 -7.57 -7.72 4.90
CA ASN A 63 -7.05 -8.36 3.69
C ASN A 63 -6.46 -7.30 2.77
N TRP A 64 -5.98 -7.70 1.60
CA TRP A 64 -5.66 -6.75 0.52
C TRP A 64 -6.94 -6.04 0.08
N VAL A 65 -6.98 -4.73 0.25
CA VAL A 65 -8.08 -3.86 -0.14
C VAL A 65 -7.67 -3.09 -1.40
N PRO A 66 -8.45 -3.14 -2.50
CA PRO A 66 -8.17 -2.31 -3.66
C PRO A 66 -8.40 -0.84 -3.32
N VAL A 67 -7.50 0.03 -3.76
CA VAL A 67 -7.68 1.49 -3.74
C VAL A 67 -8.02 1.91 -5.15
N CYS A 68 -9.30 2.19 -5.41
CA CYS A 68 -9.81 2.54 -6.72
C CYS A 68 -9.22 3.88 -7.19
N ASP A 69 -8.84 3.91 -8.46
CA ASP A 69 -8.49 5.15 -9.15
C ASP A 69 -9.81 5.86 -9.53
N ALA A 70 -9.88 7.18 -9.40
CA ALA A 70 -11.04 8.00 -9.82
C ALA A 70 -11.30 7.98 -11.33
N LEU A 71 -10.52 7.21 -12.09
CA LEU A 71 -10.70 7.01 -13.52
C LEU A 71 -11.78 5.96 -13.85
N LEU A 72 -12.36 5.29 -12.84
CA LEU A 72 -13.27 4.18 -13.04
C LEU A 72 -14.76 4.50 -12.80
N GLU A 73 -15.10 5.60 -12.12
CA GLU A 73 -16.51 5.96 -11.85
C GLU A 73 -16.71 7.50 -11.82
N ASP A 74 -17.88 7.96 -12.29
CA ASP A 74 -18.33 9.38 -12.29
C ASP A 74 -18.69 9.89 -10.87
N ASP A 75 -18.41 9.11 -9.82
CA ASP A 75 -18.76 9.38 -8.42
C ASP A 75 -17.52 9.61 -7.53
N GLU A 76 -17.75 10.28 -6.39
CA GLU A 76 -16.73 10.54 -5.36
C GLU A 76 -16.24 9.20 -4.75
N VAL A 77 -15.05 8.76 -5.16
CA VAL A 77 -14.47 7.47 -4.71
C VAL A 77 -14.02 7.58 -3.25
N ASP A 78 -14.83 7.05 -2.32
CA ASP A 78 -14.44 6.84 -0.92
C ASP A 78 -13.76 5.47 -0.75
N ASN A 79 -12.43 5.46 -0.87
CA ASN A 79 -11.61 4.27 -0.67
C ASN A 79 -11.50 3.93 0.82
N ARG A 80 -12.52 3.28 1.39
CA ARG A 80 -12.49 2.83 2.78
C ARG A 80 -11.58 1.60 2.97
N VAL A 81 -10.39 1.82 3.52
CA VAL A 81 -9.37 0.78 3.72
C VAL A 81 -9.59 -0.02 5.00
N TRP A 82 -9.84 0.65 6.13
CA TRP A 82 -10.11 -0.03 7.41
C TRP A 82 -11.15 0.72 8.23
N GLY A 83 -12.09 -0.01 8.83
CA GLY A 83 -13.15 0.56 9.65
C GLY A 83 -12.71 1.07 11.03
N GLY A 84 -11.44 0.88 11.42
CA GLY A 84 -10.92 1.31 12.72
C GLY A 84 -11.38 0.46 13.90
N SER A 85 -11.91 -0.74 13.68
CA SER A 85 -12.30 -1.64 14.78
C SER A 85 -11.24 -2.72 15.00
N LEU A 86 -10.86 -2.92 16.27
CA LEU A 86 -9.93 -3.97 16.68
C LEU A 86 -10.40 -4.57 18.01
N GLY A 87 -11.05 -5.74 17.96
CA GLY A 87 -11.73 -6.32 19.12
C GLY A 87 -12.73 -5.33 19.74
N ASN A 88 -12.53 -5.00 21.03
CA ASN A 88 -13.37 -4.03 21.74
C ASN A 88 -12.85 -2.58 21.67
N ALA A 89 -11.76 -2.32 20.95
CA ALA A 89 -11.19 -0.99 20.78
C ALA A 89 -11.66 -0.33 19.48
N SER A 90 -11.90 0.98 19.55
CA SER A 90 -12.24 1.83 18.41
C SER A 90 -11.09 2.78 18.10
N PHE A 91 -10.71 2.82 16.84
CA PHE A 91 -9.72 3.69 16.22
C PHE A 91 -10.41 4.54 15.15
N CYS A 92 -9.69 5.52 14.62
CA CYS A 92 -10.18 6.27 13.47
C CYS A 92 -10.24 5.36 12.24
N PRO A 93 -11.30 5.45 11.42
CA PRO A 93 -11.35 4.76 10.14
C PRO A 93 -10.26 5.29 9.22
N VAL A 94 -9.69 4.40 8.42
CA VAL A 94 -8.58 4.69 7.51
C VAL A 94 -9.08 4.63 6.07
N GLY A 95 -8.75 5.66 5.30
CA GLY A 95 -9.03 5.77 3.88
C GLY A 95 -7.75 5.75 3.05
N GLY A 96 -7.85 5.27 1.82
CA GLY A 96 -6.83 5.50 0.79
C GLY A 96 -7.18 6.73 -0.01
N ASP A 97 -6.21 7.57 -0.33
CA ASP A 97 -6.44 8.62 -1.32
C ASP A 97 -6.45 7.99 -2.73
N ILE A 98 -7.11 8.67 -3.66
CA ILE A 98 -7.03 8.30 -5.08
C ILE A 98 -5.55 8.29 -5.50
N PRO A 99 -5.02 7.18 -6.06
CA PRO A 99 -3.62 7.12 -6.45
C PRO A 99 -3.27 8.16 -7.52
N GLU A 100 -2.31 9.04 -7.21
CA GLU A 100 -1.88 10.08 -8.15
C GLU A 100 -0.79 9.52 -9.06
N ARG A 101 -1.01 9.57 -10.38
CA ARG A 101 -0.09 8.99 -11.37
C ARG A 101 0.56 10.06 -12.22
N LYS A 102 1.88 10.04 -12.31
CA LYS A 102 2.66 10.97 -13.12
C LYS A 102 4.01 10.37 -13.52
N ASP A 103 4.38 10.53 -14.78
CA ASP A 103 5.71 10.16 -15.32
C ASP A 103 6.10 8.69 -15.02
N GLY A 104 5.13 7.76 -15.13
CA GLY A 104 5.35 6.33 -14.85
C GLY A 104 5.51 6.00 -13.37
N ARG A 105 5.13 6.90 -12.48
CA ARG A 105 5.14 6.71 -11.02
C ARG A 105 3.74 6.89 -10.47
N VAL A 106 3.48 6.23 -9.34
CA VAL A 106 2.26 6.37 -8.56
C VAL A 106 2.60 6.84 -7.15
N LEU A 107 1.90 7.86 -6.69
CA LEU A 107 1.87 8.28 -5.30
C LEU A 107 0.64 7.65 -4.64
N VAL A 108 0.88 6.89 -3.59
CA VAL A 108 -0.16 6.28 -2.76
C VAL A 108 -0.10 6.94 -1.39
N SER A 109 -1.25 7.41 -0.90
CA SER A 109 -1.41 7.90 0.47
C SER A 109 -2.54 7.13 1.16
N VAL A 110 -2.30 6.74 2.40
CA VAL A 110 -3.30 6.08 3.26
C VAL A 110 -3.37 6.86 4.56
N ALA A 111 -4.48 7.56 4.77
CA ALA A 111 -4.67 8.57 5.80
C ALA A 111 -5.90 8.27 6.70
N GLY A 112 -6.21 9.18 7.62
CA GLY A 112 -7.35 9.04 8.54
C GLY A 112 -7.02 8.38 9.88
N TRP A 113 -5.74 8.17 10.18
CA TRP A 113 -5.29 7.45 11.37
C TRP A 113 -5.53 8.17 12.71
N ALA A 114 -5.83 9.48 12.68
CA ALA A 114 -6.10 10.28 13.86
C ALA A 114 -7.15 11.37 13.56
N PRO A 115 -7.84 11.91 14.58
CA PRO A 115 -8.82 12.98 14.40
C PRO A 115 -8.22 14.30 13.88
N VAL A 116 -6.91 14.49 14.09
CA VAL A 116 -6.16 15.64 13.58
C VAL A 116 -5.37 15.19 12.36
N ALA A 117 -5.44 16.01 11.29
CA ALA A 117 -4.71 15.76 10.06
C ALA A 117 -3.20 15.59 10.31
N GLY A 118 -2.55 14.82 9.44
CA GLY A 118 -1.09 14.66 9.43
C GLY A 118 -0.60 13.25 9.70
N TYR A 119 -1.42 12.28 10.09
CA TYR A 119 -0.96 10.89 10.12
C TYR A 119 -1.31 10.18 8.83
N GLU A 120 -0.30 9.76 8.07
CA GLU A 120 -0.46 9.03 6.81
C GLU A 120 0.71 8.04 6.58
N ALA A 121 0.45 7.00 5.81
CA ALA A 121 1.49 6.24 5.14
C ALA A 121 1.51 6.70 3.67
N ARG A 122 2.63 7.26 3.24
CA ARG A 122 2.75 7.91 1.93
C ARG A 122 4.02 7.47 1.20
N VAL A 123 3.88 7.06 -0.06
CA VAL A 123 5.01 6.62 -0.89
C VAL A 123 4.80 6.90 -2.37
N THR A 124 5.91 7.26 -3.03
CA THR A 124 5.98 7.29 -4.50
C THR A 124 6.79 6.11 -4.99
N MET A 125 6.20 5.30 -5.86
CA MET A 125 6.83 4.10 -6.42
C MET A 125 6.63 4.04 -7.94
N ALA A 126 7.41 3.20 -8.63
CA ALA A 126 7.21 2.98 -10.06
C ALA A 126 5.85 2.31 -10.30
N ASP A 127 5.12 2.81 -11.29
CA ASP A 127 3.76 2.34 -11.63
C ASP A 127 3.83 1.07 -12.49
N GLU A 128 4.23 -0.03 -11.86
CA GLU A 128 4.43 -1.31 -12.54
C GLU A 128 3.92 -2.46 -11.68
N THR A 129 3.22 -3.40 -12.32
CA THR A 129 2.73 -4.63 -11.68
C THR A 129 3.87 -5.39 -10.99
N GLY A 130 3.65 -5.79 -9.74
CA GLY A 130 4.61 -6.49 -8.90
C GLY A 130 5.42 -5.58 -7.98
N ASN A 131 5.43 -4.26 -8.22
CA ASN A 131 6.04 -3.33 -7.29
C ASN A 131 5.30 -3.32 -5.96
N ARG A 132 6.07 -3.33 -4.88
CA ARG A 132 5.54 -3.47 -3.52
C ARG A 132 6.47 -2.83 -2.50
N THR A 133 5.89 -2.32 -1.43
CA THR A 133 6.62 -1.70 -0.31
C THR A 133 5.82 -1.83 0.97
N VAL A 134 6.46 -1.56 2.10
CA VAL A 134 5.81 -1.40 3.40
C VAL A 134 6.21 -0.06 3.97
N GLU A 135 5.21 0.79 4.22
CA GLU A 135 5.43 2.11 4.77
C GLU A 135 4.88 2.21 6.19
N PRO A 136 5.68 2.71 7.14
CA PRO A 136 5.16 3.06 8.47
C PRO A 136 4.24 4.28 8.38
N VAL A 137 3.17 4.28 9.17
CA VAL A 137 2.35 5.47 9.35
C VAL A 137 3.12 6.50 10.17
N GLN A 138 3.29 7.69 9.60
CA GLN A 138 4.09 8.77 10.17
C GLN A 138 3.29 10.05 10.29
N ALA A 139 3.75 10.94 11.16
CA ALA A 139 3.20 12.28 11.28
C ALA A 139 3.81 13.21 10.23
N TYR A 140 3.00 14.10 9.69
CA TYR A 140 3.31 15.11 8.69
C TYR A 140 2.75 16.45 9.19
N SER A 141 3.47 17.53 8.92
CA SER A 141 3.03 18.89 9.19
C SER A 141 1.90 19.29 8.24
N ALA A 142 1.24 20.41 8.53
CA ALA A 142 0.29 21.02 7.59
C ALA A 142 0.95 21.42 6.25
N SER A 143 2.28 21.59 6.21
CA SER A 143 3.05 21.83 4.99
C SER A 143 3.41 20.55 4.22
N GLY A 144 3.04 19.37 4.73
CA GLY A 144 3.36 18.06 4.13
C GLY A 144 4.76 17.56 4.42
N GLU A 145 5.46 18.15 5.40
CA GLU A 145 6.80 17.70 5.80
C GLU A 145 6.69 16.63 6.87
N LYS A 146 7.43 15.53 6.69
CA LYS A 146 7.50 14.45 7.67
C LYS A 146 8.04 14.96 9.01
N LEU A 147 7.24 14.82 10.05
CA LEU A 147 7.59 15.15 11.43
C LEU A 147 8.36 13.97 12.05
N GLN A 148 9.57 14.24 12.53
CA GLN A 148 10.32 13.25 13.30
C GLN A 148 9.73 13.16 14.72
N VAL A 149 8.92 12.14 14.95
CA VAL A 149 8.52 11.75 16.30
C VAL A 149 9.57 10.77 16.81
N GLN A 150 10.54 11.25 17.57
CA GLN A 150 11.59 10.39 18.14
C GLN A 150 10.98 9.32 19.09
N ASP A 151 11.60 8.13 19.08
CA ASP A 151 11.39 7.03 20.04
C ASP A 151 10.01 6.38 20.10
N LYS A 152 9.14 6.63 19.12
CA LYS A 152 7.85 5.94 19.03
C LYS A 152 7.84 4.98 17.87
N LYS A 153 7.53 3.71 18.17
CA LYS A 153 7.09 2.75 17.15
C LYS A 153 5.96 3.38 16.33
N PRO A 154 5.93 3.15 15.01
CA PRO A 154 4.82 3.63 14.20
C PRO A 154 3.51 3.01 14.69
N MET A 155 2.42 3.75 14.55
CA MET A 155 1.11 3.27 15.02
C MET A 155 0.59 2.08 14.21
N ALA A 156 0.99 2.01 12.94
CA ALA A 156 0.68 0.95 12.00
C ALA A 156 1.71 0.96 10.87
N TYR A 157 1.69 -0.08 10.07
CA TYR A 157 2.35 -0.17 8.78
C TYR A 157 1.30 -0.42 7.70
N VAL A 158 1.55 0.11 6.51
CA VAL A 158 0.73 -0.13 5.33
C VAL A 158 1.60 -0.85 4.32
N ALA A 159 1.24 -2.10 4.03
CA ALA A 159 1.81 -2.82 2.90
C ALA A 159 1.07 -2.41 1.63
N ILE A 160 1.82 -2.12 0.58
CA ILE A 160 1.30 -1.61 -0.70
C ILE A 160 1.79 -2.52 -1.81
N LEU A 161 0.91 -2.88 -2.74
CA LEU A 161 1.17 -3.72 -3.90
C LEU A 161 0.49 -3.13 -5.14
N ILE A 162 1.21 -3.07 -6.25
CA ILE A 162 0.64 -2.77 -7.57
C ILE A 162 0.40 -4.09 -8.29
N GLY A 163 -0.82 -4.32 -8.76
CA GLY A 163 -1.26 -5.56 -9.40
C GLY A 163 -1.94 -6.53 -8.43
N PRO A 164 -2.44 -7.68 -8.93
CA PRO A 164 -3.30 -8.56 -8.14
C PRO A 164 -2.56 -9.13 -6.93
N PRO A 165 -3.20 -9.17 -5.74
CA PRO A 165 -2.60 -9.79 -4.57
C PRO A 165 -2.40 -11.29 -4.80
N PRO A 166 -1.38 -11.90 -4.15
CA PRO A 166 -1.20 -13.35 -4.18
C PRO A 166 -2.49 -14.03 -3.72
N ARG A 167 -3.03 -14.94 -4.53
CA ARG A 167 -4.18 -15.76 -4.12
C ARG A 167 -3.73 -16.70 -3.00
N GLU A 168 -4.47 -16.74 -1.89
CA GLU A 168 -4.24 -17.71 -0.83
C GLU A 168 -4.26 -19.13 -1.43
N GLY A 169 -3.14 -19.86 -1.28
CA GLY A 169 -3.03 -21.26 -1.72
C GLY A 169 -2.13 -21.56 -2.93
N HIS A 170 -1.53 -20.57 -3.60
CA HIS A 170 -0.52 -20.85 -4.63
C HIS A 170 0.90 -20.58 -4.13
N THR A 171 1.65 -21.66 -3.94
CA THR A 171 3.10 -21.65 -3.75
C THR A 171 3.73 -20.81 -4.86
N ALA A 172 4.56 -19.83 -4.49
CA ALA A 172 5.30 -19.02 -5.44
C ALA A 172 6.09 -19.93 -6.38
N MET A 173 5.72 -19.94 -7.66
CA MET A 173 6.51 -20.62 -8.68
C MET A 173 7.87 -19.92 -8.78
N PRO A 174 9.00 -20.64 -8.59
CA PRO A 174 10.30 -20.04 -8.75
C PRO A 174 10.46 -19.54 -10.17
N ASN A 175 10.90 -18.28 -10.28
CA ASN A 175 11.06 -17.58 -11.54
C ASN A 175 11.99 -18.39 -12.47
N ARG A 176 11.44 -18.91 -13.57
CA ARG A 176 12.15 -19.77 -14.53
C ARG A 176 13.01 -18.91 -15.46
N GLN A 177 13.90 -18.09 -14.90
CA GLN A 177 14.86 -17.28 -15.67
C GLN A 177 16.33 -17.43 -15.25
N ASN A 178 16.65 -18.26 -14.23
CA ASN A 178 18.05 -18.56 -13.89
C ASN A 178 18.49 -19.99 -14.24
N LYS A 179 18.04 -20.52 -15.39
CA LYS A 179 18.58 -21.77 -15.95
C LYS A 179 19.20 -21.55 -17.32
N ALA A 180 20.11 -20.60 -17.42
CA ALA A 180 20.94 -20.43 -18.62
C ALA A 180 22.32 -19.81 -18.32
N VAL A 181 23.06 -20.32 -17.33
CA VAL A 181 24.54 -20.30 -17.37
C VAL A 181 25.05 -21.52 -16.59
N ASN A 182 25.25 -22.63 -17.28
CA ASN A 182 26.42 -23.49 -17.11
C ASN A 182 26.41 -24.54 -18.23
N GLY A 183 26.60 -24.02 -19.44
CA GLY A 183 27.12 -24.82 -20.55
C GLY A 183 28.64 -24.71 -20.55
N SER A 184 29.28 -25.87 -20.61
CA SER A 184 30.65 -26.09 -21.10
C SER A 184 31.81 -25.50 -20.30
N ARG A 185 32.55 -26.39 -19.63
CA ARG A 185 33.99 -26.56 -19.89
C ARG A 185 34.36 -28.03 -19.77
N ARG A 186 35.23 -28.40 -20.71
CA ARG A 186 35.73 -29.72 -21.12
C ARG A 186 36.26 -30.58 -19.98
#